data_AF-A0A496TPU2-F1
#
_entry.id   AF-A0A496TPU2-F1
#
_cell.length_a   1.000
_cell.length_b   1.000
_cell.length_c   1.000
_cell.angle_alpha   90.00
_cell.angle_beta   90.00
_cell.angle_gamma   90.00
#
_symmetry.space_group_name_H-M   'P 1'
#
loop_
_entity.id
_entity.type
_entity.pdbx_description
1 polymer ?
#
loop_
_entity_poly.entity_id
_entity_poly.type
_entity_poly.pdbx_seq_one_letter_code
_entity_poly.pdbx_strand_id
1 'polypeptide(L)'
;AIPHGRIDKLTKVVASLGISGHDIDFDAIDGKPVRIVFLILAPSNEIGPHLKALSRVSRLLSKDSLREKLLGAKTPHQAFQILEAEEKEYFQ
;
A
#
# COMPACT_ATOMS: atom_id res chain seq x y z
N ALA A 1 5.33 -3.69 3.64
CA ALA A 1 6.24 -3.15 2.60
C ALA A 1 5.48 -2.30 1.59
N ILE A 2 6.14 -1.30 1.00
CA ILE A 2 5.57 -0.47 -0.08
C ILE A 2 6.52 -0.51 -1.30
N PRO A 3 6.62 -1.65 -2.01
CA PRO A 3 7.40 -1.71 -3.24
C PRO A 3 6.85 -0.70 -4.22
N HIS A 4 7.73 0.05 -4.86
CA HIS A 4 7.32 1.08 -5.81
C HIS A 4 8.31 1.20 -6.95
N GLY A 5 7.85 1.68 -8.10
CA GLY A 5 8.68 1.78 -9.27
C GLY A 5 8.01 2.46 -10.46
N ARG A 6 8.77 2.57 -11.55
CA ARG A 6 8.32 3.14 -12.81
C ARG A 6 8.33 2.10 -13.92
N ILE A 7 7.35 2.15 -14.81
CA ILE A 7 7.23 1.27 -15.98
C ILE A 7 6.80 2.10 -17.19
N ASP A 8 7.59 2.05 -18.27
CA ASP A 8 7.37 2.87 -19.48
C ASP A 8 6.02 2.63 -20.16
N LYS A 9 5.47 1.41 -20.08
CA LYS A 9 4.22 1.02 -20.75
C LYS A 9 2.95 1.42 -19.97
N LEU A 10 3.08 2.03 -18.79
CA LEU A 10 1.93 2.49 -18.03
C LEU A 10 1.48 3.87 -18.51
N THR A 11 0.16 4.06 -18.56
CA THR A 11 -0.46 5.35 -18.93
C THR A 11 -0.94 6.16 -17.73
N LYS A 12 -0.95 5.55 -16.54
CA LYS A 12 -1.35 6.17 -15.27
C LYS A 12 -0.74 5.43 -14.09
N VAL A 13 -0.73 6.07 -12.93
CA VAL A 13 -0.39 5.40 -11.66
C VAL A 13 -1.39 4.27 -11.40
N VAL A 14 -0.86 3.11 -11.03
CA VAL A 14 -1.63 1.93 -10.61
C VAL A 14 -1.10 1.43 -9.27
N ALA A 15 -1.97 0.80 -8.49
CA ALA A 15 -1.62 0.25 -7.20
C ALA A 15 -2.30 -1.09 -6.94
N SER A 16 -1.72 -1.89 -6.04
CA SER A 16 -2.31 -3.13 -5.55
C SER A 16 -2.01 -3.33 -4.08
N LEU A 17 -2.97 -3.89 -3.34
CA LEU A 17 -2.82 -4.27 -1.94
C LEU A 17 -2.86 -5.80 -1.84
N GLY A 18 -1.75 -6.38 -1.39
CA GLY A 18 -1.63 -7.78 -1.02
C GLY A 18 -1.59 -7.95 0.50
N ILE A 19 -2.34 -8.90 1.02
CA ILE A 19 -2.36 -9.26 2.44
C ILE A 19 -2.15 -10.75 2.55
N SER A 20 -1.07 -11.16 3.21
CA SER A 20 -0.70 -12.56 3.37
C SER A 20 -1.28 -13.16 4.66
N GLY A 21 -1.73 -14.42 4.54
CA GLY A 21 -2.11 -15.23 5.69
C GLY A 21 -0.94 -15.65 6.58
N HIS A 22 0.30 -15.55 6.08
CA HIS A 22 1.52 -15.93 6.76
C HIS A 22 2.61 -14.87 6.59
N ASP A 23 3.62 -14.92 7.45
CA ASP A 23 4.80 -14.06 7.39
C ASP A 23 5.60 -14.30 6.11
N ILE A 24 5.96 -13.21 5.43
CA ILE A 24 6.83 -13.24 4.24
C ILE A 24 8.18 -12.69 4.64
N ASP A 25 9.24 -13.47 4.42
CA ASP A 25 10.60 -12.93 4.41
C ASP A 25 10.75 -12.01 3.20
N PHE A 26 10.85 -10.72 3.49
CA PHE A 26 10.81 -9.65 2.48
C PHE A 26 12.09 -8.84 2.45
N ASP A 27 13.15 -9.31 3.13
CA ASP A 27 14.41 -8.59 3.31
C ASP A 27 14.18 -7.12 3.75
N ALA A 28 13.27 -6.95 4.72
CA ALA A 28 12.90 -5.64 5.22
C ALA A 28 14.09 -5.02 5.98
N ILE A 29 14.25 -3.70 5.88
CA ILE A 29 15.36 -2.96 6.51
C ILE A 29 15.42 -3.17 8.03
N ASP A 30 14.26 -3.35 8.67
CA ASP A 30 14.15 -3.61 10.11
C ASP A 30 14.26 -5.11 10.48
N GLY A 31 14.53 -5.97 9.49
CA GLY A 31 14.64 -7.42 9.64
C GLY A 31 13.34 -8.12 9.99
N LYS A 32 12.18 -7.43 9.96
CA LYS A 32 10.89 -8.02 10.32
C LYS A 32 10.19 -8.62 9.12
N PRO A 33 9.46 -9.74 9.29
CA PRO A 33 8.63 -10.28 8.23
C PRO A 33 7.51 -9.32 7.86
N VAL A 34 7.03 -9.43 6.62
CA VAL A 34 5.97 -8.60 6.07
C VAL A 34 4.73 -9.44 5.81
N ARG A 35 3.57 -8.89 6.16
CA ARG A 35 2.26 -9.47 5.78
C ARG A 35 1.39 -8.56 4.93
N ILE A 36 1.67 -7.26 4.93
CA ILE A 36 0.98 -6.26 4.11
C ILE A 36 1.96 -5.73 3.07
N VAL A 37 1.61 -5.87 1.80
CA VAL A 37 2.38 -5.35 0.67
C VAL A 37 1.50 -4.40 -0.13
N PHE A 38 1.93 -3.15 -0.28
CA PHE A 38 1.23 -2.16 -1.10
C PHE A 38 2.13 -1.76 -2.27
N LEU A 39 1.84 -2.29 -3.46
CA LEU A 39 2.61 -2.01 -4.67
C LEU A 39 2.10 -0.71 -5.32
N ILE A 40 3.01 0.19 -5.70
CA ILE A 40 2.71 1.40 -6.47
C ILE A 40 3.57 1.43 -7.73
N LEU A 41 2.96 1.53 -8.89
CA LEU A 41 3.66 1.63 -10.17
C LEU A 41 3.19 2.88 -10.90
N ALA A 42 4.13 3.63 -11.48
CA ALA A 42 3.84 4.85 -12.20
C ALA A 42 4.45 4.85 -13.61
N PRO A 43 3.89 5.63 -14.55
CA PRO A 43 4.56 5.96 -15.81
C PRO A 43 5.90 6.65 -15.55
N SER A 44 6.88 6.44 -16.43
CA SER A 44 8.22 7.04 -16.27
C SER A 44 8.22 8.57 -16.33
N ASN A 45 7.22 9.18 -16.96
CA ASN A 45 7.04 10.63 -17.08
C ASN A 45 6.20 11.26 -15.95
N GLU A 46 5.65 10.49 -15.00
CA GLU A 46 4.82 11.01 -13.90
C GLU A 46 5.50 10.93 -12.53
N ILE A 47 6.32 11.93 -12.19
CA ILE A 47 7.03 11.97 -10.89
C ILE A 47 6.12 12.49 -9.77
N GLY A 48 5.39 13.59 -10.00
CA GLY A 48 4.57 14.25 -8.98
C GLY A 48 3.44 13.36 -8.43
N PRO A 49 2.55 12.83 -9.29
CA PRO A 49 1.49 11.91 -8.88
C PRO A 49 2.02 10.67 -8.15
N HIS A 50 3.15 10.11 -8.60
CA HIS A 50 3.80 8.98 -7.96
C HIS A 50 4.24 9.29 -6.52
N LEU A 51 4.97 10.37 -6.29
CA LEU A 51 5.42 10.76 -4.95
C LEU A 51 4.24 11.09 -4.02
N LYS A 52 3.18 11.70 -4.57
CA LYS A 52 1.95 11.98 -3.82
C LYS A 52 1.27 10.68 -3.37
N ALA A 53 1.14 9.70 -4.26
CA ALA A 53 0.56 8.40 -3.92
C ALA A 53 1.40 7.67 -2.86
N LEU A 54 2.73 7.62 -3.05
CA LEU A 54 3.65 6.99 -2.11
C LEU A 54 3.58 7.63 -0.71
N SER A 55 3.61 8.96 -0.63
CA SER A 55 3.48 9.68 0.65
C SER A 55 2.15 9.41 1.34
N ARG A 56 1.03 9.33 0.60
CA ARG A 56 -0.29 9.06 1.19
C ARG A 56 -0.34 7.65 1.77
N VAL A 57 0.06 6.66 0.98
CA VAL A 57 0.07 5.25 1.40
C VAL A 57 1.01 5.05 2.59
N SER A 58 2.19 5.66 2.58
CA SER A 58 3.14 5.57 3.70
C SER A 58 2.57 6.13 5.00
N ARG A 59 1.76 7.21 4.96
CA ARG A 59 1.11 7.80 6.14
C ARG A 59 -0.05 6.95 6.66
N LEU A 60 -0.86 6.40 5.75
CA LEU A 60 -1.95 5.50 6.16
C LEU A 60 -1.39 4.24 6.80
N LEU A 61 -0.46 3.57 6.10
CA LEU A 61 0.12 2.32 6.57
C LEU A 61 1.08 2.51 7.75
N SER A 62 1.41 3.73 8.20
CA SER A 62 2.17 3.93 9.44
C SER A 62 1.31 3.75 10.70
N LYS A 63 -0.03 3.80 10.59
CA LYS A 63 -0.96 3.55 11.69
C LYS A 63 -1.07 2.05 12.00
N ASP A 64 -0.76 1.67 13.24
CA ASP A 64 -0.95 0.30 13.74
C ASP A 64 -2.41 -0.18 13.59
N SER A 65 -3.36 0.67 13.96
CA SER A 65 -4.80 0.35 13.90
C SER A 65 -5.27 0.01 12.48
N LEU A 66 -4.77 0.70 11.45
CA LEU A 66 -5.07 0.35 10.06
C LEU A 66 -4.47 -1.01 9.71
N ARG A 67 -3.20 -1.25 10.05
CA ARG A 67 -2.52 -2.53 9.77
C ARG A 67 -3.27 -3.70 10.40
N GLU A 68 -3.71 -3.57 11.65
CA GLU A 68 -4.50 -4.58 12.35
C GLU A 68 -5.85 -4.86 11.66
N LYS A 69 -6.59 -3.80 11.29
CA LYS A 69 -7.86 -3.94 10.55
C LYS A 69 -7.63 -4.67 9.22
N LEU A 70 -6.59 -4.30 8.46
CA LEU A 70 -6.25 -4.93 7.19
C LEU A 70 -5.88 -6.42 7.37
N LEU A 71 -5.07 -6.77 8.37
CA LEU A 71 -4.74 -8.16 8.67
C LEU A 71 -5.97 -8.99 9.09
N GLY A 72 -7.00 -8.34 9.63
CA GLY A 72 -8.28 -8.96 9.97
C GLY A 72 -9.25 -9.16 8.79
N ALA A 73 -9.01 -8.51 7.64
CA ALA A 73 -9.90 -8.56 6.49
C ALA A 73 -10.01 -9.97 5.92
N LYS A 74 -11.24 -10.40 5.61
CA LYS A 74 -11.55 -11.75 5.10
C LYS A 74 -11.71 -11.78 3.59
N THR A 75 -11.90 -10.63 2.97
CA THR A 75 -12.07 -10.52 1.52
C THR A 75 -11.33 -9.29 0.97
N PRO A 76 -10.94 -9.31 -0.32
CA PRO A 76 -10.37 -8.13 -0.97
C PRO A 76 -11.28 -6.91 -0.91
N HIS A 77 -12.60 -7.11 -1.01
CA HIS A 77 -13.58 -6.03 -0.92
C HIS A 77 -13.58 -5.38 0.47
N GLN A 78 -13.53 -6.19 1.54
CA GLN A 78 -13.45 -5.67 2.91
C GLN A 78 -12.15 -4.90 3.14
N ALA A 79 -11.01 -5.42 2.66
CA ALA A 79 -9.73 -4.72 2.77
C ALA A 79 -9.76 -3.36 2.04
N PHE A 80 -10.39 -3.31 0.86
CA PHE A 80 -10.59 -2.07 0.12
C PHE A 80 -11.45 -1.07 0.90
N GLN A 81 -12.58 -1.51 1.47
CA GLN A 81 -13.45 -0.65 2.28
C GLN A 81 -12.75 -0.10 3.52
N ILE A 82 -11.94 -0.92 4.21
CA ILE A 82 -11.14 -0.49 5.38
C ILE A 82 -10.17 0.62 4.98
N LEU A 83 -9.44 0.42 3.87
CA LEU A 83 -8.48 1.40 3.38
C LEU A 83 -9.17 2.70 2.93
N GLU A 84 -10.28 2.60 2.21
CA GLU A 84 -11.06 3.75 1.75
C GLU A 84 -11.62 4.58 2.92
N ALA A 85 -12.14 3.91 3.95
CA ALA A 85 -12.65 4.58 5.15
C ALA A 85 -11.54 5.33 5.90
N GLU A 86 -10.38 4.69 6.10
CA GLU A 86 -9.24 5.31 6.78
C GLU A 86 -8.65 6.47 5.95
N GLU A 87 -8.61 6.36 4.63
CA GLU A 87 -8.18 7.45 3.75
C GLU A 87 -9.12 8.67 3.85
N LYS A 88 -10.44 8.45 3.87
CA LYS A 88 -11.42 9.52 4.06
C LYS A 88 -11.24 10.18 5.42
N GLU A 89 -11.10 9.41 6.50
CA GLU A 89 -10.91 9.97 7.84
C GLU A 89 -9.61 10.78 7.97
N TYR A 90 -8.52 10.34 7.35
CA TYR A 90 -7.20 10.95 7.54
C TYR A 90 -6.94 12.18 6.64
N PHE A 91 -7.59 12.26 5.47
CA PHE A 91 -7.34 13.32 4.48
C PHE A 91 -8.56 14.20 4.18
N GLN A 92 -9.70 14.01 4.87
CA GLN A 92 -10.79 15.00 4.90
C GLN A 92 -10.52 16.10 5.92
#